data_AF-A0A1I7XPH7-F1
#
_entry.id   AF-A0A1I7XPH7-F1
#
_cell.length_a   1.000
_cell.length_b   1.000
_cell.length_c   1.000
_cell.angle_alpha   90.00
_cell.angle_beta   90.00
_cell.angle_gamma   90.00
#
_symmetry.space_group_name_H-M   'P 1'
#
loop_
_entity.id
_entity.type
_entity.pdbx_description
1 polymer ?
#
loop_
_entity_poly.entity_id
_entity_poly.type
_entity_poly.pdbx_seq_one_letter_code
_entity_poly.pdbx_strand_id
1 'polypeptide(L)'
;MEESKMGRMDVGMMRYLQGEHFRVLVAFDGYRLTVLGYDYLALKALCTRNVVGSVGNKIGVGKESDVFVGGDPDRNDLCLKFHRLGRTSFRRVKEKRDYHNKRRAASWLYLSRLAAAKEFAFLKALSDRGFPVPRPVDACRHLVVMGLVDGKTLCHVDHLQDPGTLYDRLSL
;
A
#
# COMPACT_ATOMS: atom_id res chain seq x y z
N MET A 1 -22.13 -12.46 36.70
CA MET A 1 -21.93 -13.63 37.58
C MET A 1 -22.80 -14.73 36.99
N GLU A 2 -22.29 -15.85 36.48
CA GLU A 2 -21.12 -16.62 36.89
C GLU A 2 -20.59 -17.46 35.70
N GLU A 3 -19.44 -18.08 35.88
CA GLU A 3 -18.41 -18.31 34.88
C GLU A 3 -18.60 -19.46 33.89
N SER A 4 -17.93 -19.27 32.75
CA SER A 4 -17.51 -20.30 31.80
C SER A 4 -16.71 -21.41 32.48
N LYS A 5 -17.21 -22.65 32.44
CA LYS A 5 -16.36 -23.84 32.46
C LYS A 5 -16.37 -24.47 31.06
N MET A 6 -15.20 -24.43 30.44
CA MET A 6 -14.84 -25.18 29.24
C MET A 6 -14.95 -26.68 29.56
N GLY A 7 -16.15 -27.24 29.38
CA GLY A 7 -16.49 -28.63 29.66
C GLY A 7 -16.30 -29.48 28.41
N ARG A 8 -15.48 -30.51 28.54
CA ARG A 8 -15.15 -31.56 27.54
C ARG A 8 -16.35 -31.93 26.65
N MET A 9 -16.09 -32.12 25.35
CA MET A 9 -17.07 -32.68 24.41
C MET A 9 -17.64 -34.00 24.95
N ASP A 10 -18.96 -34.06 25.11
CA ASP A 10 -19.68 -35.28 25.46
C ASP A 10 -19.63 -36.27 24.29
N VAL A 11 -18.85 -37.33 24.46
CA VAL A 11 -18.65 -38.39 23.47
C VAL A 11 -19.93 -39.20 23.22
N GLY A 12 -20.92 -39.12 24.12
CA GLY A 12 -22.25 -39.71 23.91
C GLY A 12 -23.05 -38.99 22.81
N MET A 13 -22.79 -37.70 22.60
CA MET A 13 -23.46 -36.86 21.60
C MET A 13 -22.94 -37.11 20.17
N MET A 14 -21.72 -37.66 20.02
CA MET A 14 -21.16 -38.11 18.73
C MET A 14 -22.02 -39.17 18.04
N ARG A 15 -22.76 -39.98 18.81
CA ARG A 15 -23.64 -41.03 18.27
C ARG A 15 -24.87 -40.47 17.54
N TYR A 16 -25.19 -39.19 17.76
CA TYR A 16 -26.32 -38.48 17.15
C TYR A 16 -25.89 -37.41 16.13
N LEU A 17 -24.59 -37.29 15.84
CA LEU A 17 -24.10 -36.39 14.80
C LEU A 17 -24.30 -37.07 13.43
N GLN A 18 -25.26 -36.57 12.65
CA GLN A 18 -25.40 -36.95 11.25
C GLN A 18 -24.35 -36.23 10.39
N GLY A 19 -24.10 -36.71 9.17
CA GLY A 19 -23.12 -36.10 8.24
C GLY A 19 -23.33 -34.60 7.99
N GLU A 20 -24.57 -34.10 8.18
CA GLU A 20 -24.88 -32.67 8.10
C GLU A 20 -24.28 -31.84 9.25
N HIS A 21 -24.03 -32.44 10.41
CA HIS A 21 -23.42 -31.78 11.57
C HIS A 21 -21.89 -31.65 11.43
N PHE A 22 -21.29 -32.41 10.51
CA PHE A 22 -19.88 -32.31 10.11
C PHE A 22 -19.66 -31.35 8.92
N ARG A 23 -20.67 -30.59 8.48
CA ARG A 23 -20.52 -29.62 7.36
C ARG A 23 -19.57 -28.45 7.64
N VAL A 24 -19.12 -28.26 8.89
CA VAL A 24 -18.35 -27.07 9.29
C VAL A 24 -16.83 -27.26 9.17
N LEU A 25 -16.34 -28.44 8.82
CA LEU A 25 -14.91 -28.67 8.56
C LEU A 25 -14.62 -28.94 7.08
N VAL A 26 -15.30 -28.23 6.17
CA VAL A 26 -14.82 -28.15 4.78
C VAL A 26 -13.57 -27.28 4.80
N ALA A 27 -12.40 -27.91 4.77
CA ALA A 27 -11.17 -27.23 4.43
C ALA A 27 -11.34 -26.64 3.02
N PHE A 28 -11.47 -25.33 2.92
CA PHE A 28 -11.48 -24.63 1.64
C PHE A 28 -10.06 -24.70 1.06
N ASP A 29 -9.87 -25.57 0.08
CA ASP A 29 -8.66 -25.55 -0.75
C ASP A 29 -8.77 -24.38 -1.73
N GLY A 30 -7.83 -23.45 -1.66
CA GLY A 30 -7.90 -22.22 -2.44
C GLY A 30 -6.62 -21.39 -2.35
N TYR A 31 -6.40 -20.58 -3.38
CA TYR A 31 -5.23 -19.72 -3.47
C TYR A 31 -5.53 -18.31 -2.99
N ARG A 32 -4.56 -17.70 -2.30
CA ARG A 32 -4.63 -16.30 -1.89
C ARG A 32 -3.47 -15.52 -2.50
N LEU A 33 -3.79 -14.33 -3.00
CA LEU A 33 -2.78 -13.41 -3.50
C LEU A 33 -1.89 -12.89 -2.37
N THR A 34 -0.59 -13.07 -2.53
CA THR A 34 0.44 -12.54 -1.61
C THR A 34 0.75 -11.08 -1.94
N VAL A 35 1.39 -10.39 -0.99
CA VAL A 35 1.85 -9.00 -1.19
C VAL A 35 2.83 -8.91 -2.36
N LEU A 36 3.80 -9.84 -2.42
CA LEU A 36 4.75 -9.92 -3.53
C LEU A 36 4.06 -10.23 -4.86
N GLY A 37 3.09 -11.16 -4.87
CA GLY A 37 2.30 -11.44 -6.07
C GLY A 37 1.55 -10.19 -6.56
N TYR A 38 1.06 -9.36 -5.63
CA TYR A 38 0.43 -8.09 -5.96
C TYR A 38 1.43 -7.08 -6.57
N ASP A 39 2.67 -7.05 -6.09
CA ASP A 39 3.76 -6.23 -6.65
C ASP A 39 4.06 -6.60 -8.09
N TYR A 40 4.28 -7.89 -8.34
CA TYR A 40 4.57 -8.38 -9.68
C TYR A 40 3.45 -8.09 -10.66
N LEU A 41 2.19 -8.18 -10.22
CA LEU A 41 1.05 -7.83 -11.06
C LEU A 41 1.02 -6.33 -11.39
N ALA A 42 1.36 -5.46 -10.44
CA ALA A 42 1.45 -4.02 -10.67
C ALA A 42 2.58 -3.67 -11.64
N LEU A 43 3.77 -4.21 -11.39
CA LEU A 43 4.94 -4.04 -12.26
C LEU A 43 4.68 -4.57 -13.66
N LYS A 44 4.16 -5.80 -13.80
CA LYS A 44 3.85 -6.37 -15.11
C LYS A 44 2.90 -5.49 -15.91
N ALA A 45 1.87 -4.93 -15.26
CA ALA A 45 0.96 -4.02 -15.94
C ALA A 45 1.64 -2.72 -16.41
N LEU A 46 2.53 -2.15 -15.61
CA LEU A 46 3.29 -0.95 -15.97
C LEU A 46 4.35 -1.22 -17.04
N CYS A 47 5.00 -2.38 -17.02
CA CYS A 47 5.89 -2.82 -18.10
C CYS A 47 5.12 -2.99 -19.41
N THR A 48 3.95 -3.63 -19.39
CA THR A 48 3.10 -3.79 -20.60
C THR A 48 2.63 -2.44 -21.16
N ARG A 49 2.51 -1.41 -20.31
CA ARG A 49 2.18 -0.03 -20.73
C ARG A 49 3.40 0.77 -21.21
N ASN A 50 4.60 0.18 -21.27
CA ASN A 50 5.85 0.87 -21.57
C ASN A 50 6.16 2.04 -20.60
N VAL A 51 5.70 1.95 -19.35
CA VAL A 51 5.97 2.96 -18.32
C VAL A 51 7.22 2.62 -17.51
N VAL A 52 7.41 1.35 -17.18
CA VAL A 52 8.56 0.88 -16.37
C VAL A 52 9.32 -0.18 -17.17
N GLY A 53 10.58 0.09 -17.48
CA GLY A 53 11.51 -0.83 -18.12
C GLY A 53 12.38 -1.62 -17.12
N SER A 54 12.70 -1.01 -15.97
CA SER A 54 13.57 -1.65 -14.96
C SER A 54 13.23 -1.23 -13.54
N VAL A 55 13.60 -2.07 -12.56
CA VAL A 55 13.53 -1.78 -11.13
C VAL A 55 14.95 -1.81 -10.59
N GLY A 56 15.36 -0.74 -9.92
CA GLY A 56 16.69 -0.57 -9.34
C GLY A 56 16.67 -0.61 -7.82
N ASN A 57 17.60 0.14 -7.23
CA ASN A 57 17.86 0.12 -5.80
C ASN A 57 16.69 0.68 -4.99
N LYS A 58 16.53 0.15 -3.78
CA LYS A 58 15.61 0.69 -2.79
C LYS A 58 16.24 1.93 -2.14
N ILE A 59 15.56 3.07 -2.23
CA ILE A 59 16.04 4.36 -1.73
C ILE A 59 15.30 4.86 -0.49
N GLY A 60 14.15 4.27 -0.17
CA GLY A 60 13.39 4.64 1.03
C GLY A 60 12.52 3.51 1.53
N VAL A 61 12.53 3.28 2.84
CA VAL A 61 11.60 2.38 3.52
C VAL A 61 10.88 3.17 4.60
N GLY A 62 9.59 3.41 4.39
CA GLY A 62 8.70 4.00 5.37
C GLY A 62 7.85 2.97 6.09
N LYS A 63 7.10 3.42 7.10
CA LYS A 63 6.09 2.59 7.78
C LYS A 63 4.97 2.13 6.84
N GLU A 64 4.69 2.91 5.80
CA GLU A 64 3.53 2.74 4.93
C GLU A 64 3.88 2.59 3.44
N SER A 65 5.16 2.65 3.09
CA SER A 65 5.59 2.51 1.69
C SER A 65 7.04 2.06 1.56
N ASP A 66 7.33 1.37 0.46
CA ASP A 66 8.68 1.14 -0.04
C ASP A 66 8.90 1.99 -1.30
N VAL A 67 10.05 2.66 -1.38
CA VAL A 67 10.41 3.52 -2.51
C VAL A 67 11.67 2.96 -3.16
N PHE A 68 11.60 2.76 -4.47
CA PHE A 68 12.69 2.27 -5.30
C PHE A 68 12.97 3.25 -6.43
N VAL A 69 14.22 3.27 -6.89
CA VAL A 69 14.56 3.81 -8.21
C VAL A 69 14.13 2.78 -9.25
N GLY A 70 13.65 3.24 -10.39
CA GLY A 70 13.41 2.43 -11.58
C GLY A 70 13.81 3.19 -12.83
N GLY A 71 13.72 2.56 -13.98
CA GLY A 71 13.91 3.20 -15.27
C GLY A 71 12.68 3.01 -16.16
N ASP A 72 12.38 3.99 -16.99
CA ASP A 72 11.49 3.78 -18.15
C ASP A 72 12.20 2.94 -19.24
N PRO A 73 11.53 2.58 -20.35
CA PRO A 73 12.17 1.83 -21.43
C PRO A 73 13.38 2.54 -22.07
N ASP A 74 13.42 3.88 -22.02
CA ASP A 74 14.48 4.72 -22.55
C ASP A 74 15.61 4.98 -21.55
N ARG A 75 15.54 4.36 -20.36
CA ARG A 75 16.48 4.49 -19.25
C ARG A 75 16.49 5.85 -18.55
N ASN A 76 15.41 6.62 -18.63
CA ASN A 76 15.24 7.77 -17.76
C ASN A 76 14.85 7.30 -16.36
N ASP A 77 15.43 7.95 -15.34
CA ASP A 77 15.20 7.59 -13.95
C ASP A 77 13.77 7.93 -13.49
N LEU A 78 13.15 6.95 -12.84
CA LEU A 78 11.83 7.01 -12.24
C LEU A 78 11.89 6.66 -10.76
N CYS A 79 10.88 7.12 -10.03
CA CYS A 79 10.62 6.74 -8.66
C CYS A 79 9.39 5.81 -8.60
N LEU A 80 9.59 4.62 -8.02
CA LEU A 80 8.59 3.57 -7.86
C LEU A 80 8.19 3.46 -6.39
N LYS A 81 6.99 3.95 -6.06
CA LYS A 81 6.48 3.96 -4.69
C LYS A 81 5.40 2.91 -4.49
N PHE A 82 5.73 1.85 -3.74
CA PHE A 82 4.79 0.80 -3.35
C PHE A 82 4.13 1.14 -2.02
N HIS A 83 2.80 1.19 -1.99
CA HIS A 83 2.04 1.38 -0.75
C HIS A 83 1.91 0.06 0.02
N ARG A 84 2.20 0.11 1.32
CA ARG A 84 2.31 -1.02 2.25
C ARG A 84 1.48 -0.77 3.51
N LEU A 85 0.16 -0.65 3.37
CA LEU A 85 -0.69 -0.50 4.55
C LEU A 85 -0.72 -1.81 5.35
N GLY A 86 -0.51 -1.72 6.67
CA GLY A 86 -0.63 -2.86 7.58
C GLY A 86 0.69 -3.58 7.94
N ARG A 87 1.86 -3.04 7.59
CA ARG A 87 3.17 -3.65 7.90
C ARG A 87 3.54 -3.59 9.40
N THR A 88 3.10 -2.54 10.09
CA THR A 88 3.27 -2.38 11.55
C THR A 88 1.98 -1.81 12.16
N SER A 89 1.27 -2.66 12.91
CA SER A 89 0.32 -2.29 13.97
C SER A 89 -0.69 -1.14 13.72
N PHE A 90 -1.27 -1.04 12.53
CA PHE A 90 -2.51 -0.28 12.34
C PHE A 90 -3.75 -1.13 12.66
N ARG A 91 -3.87 -1.63 13.89
CA ARG A 91 -5.10 -2.34 14.34
C ARG A 91 -6.35 -1.46 14.21
N ARG A 92 -6.20 -0.13 14.38
CA ARG A 92 -7.29 0.88 14.36
C ARG A 92 -7.70 1.42 12.98
N VAL A 93 -6.98 1.12 11.88
CA VAL A 93 -7.36 1.63 10.54
C VAL A 93 -8.63 0.96 10.02
N LYS A 94 -8.88 -0.29 10.42
CA LYS A 94 -10.16 -0.96 10.16
C LYS A 94 -11.34 -0.33 10.93
N GLU A 95 -11.08 0.34 12.06
CA GLU A 95 -12.13 0.86 12.94
C GLU A 95 -12.54 2.31 12.61
N LYS A 96 -11.63 3.14 12.07
CA LYS A 96 -11.86 4.59 11.91
C LYS A 96 -12.09 5.07 10.47
N ARG A 97 -12.09 4.19 9.47
CA ARG A 97 -12.19 4.62 8.06
C ARG A 97 -13.47 4.12 7.40
N ASP A 98 -14.36 5.08 7.20
CA ASP A 98 -15.73 5.02 6.70
C ASP A 98 -15.83 4.66 5.19
N TYR A 99 -15.13 3.60 4.75
CA TYR A 99 -15.17 3.12 3.36
C TYR A 99 -16.05 1.87 3.18
N HIS A 100 -16.83 1.50 4.21
CA HIS A 100 -17.57 0.25 4.24
C HIS A 100 -18.93 0.36 3.58
N ASN A 101 -18.91 0.44 2.25
CA ASN A 101 -20.06 0.07 1.42
C ASN A 101 -20.22 -1.48 1.43
N LYS A 102 -20.73 -2.02 2.55
CA LYS A 102 -21.17 -3.42 2.74
C LYS A 102 -20.13 -4.55 2.56
N ARG A 103 -18.84 -4.34 2.84
CA ARG A 103 -17.82 -5.43 2.77
C ARG A 103 -17.21 -5.75 4.13
N ARG A 104 -17.37 -7.00 4.59
CA ARG A 104 -17.03 -7.51 5.94
C ARG A 104 -15.53 -7.54 6.30
N ALA A 105 -14.62 -7.31 5.35
CA ALA A 105 -13.20 -7.07 5.65
C ALA A 105 -12.51 -6.39 4.46
N ALA A 106 -12.06 -5.14 4.61
CA ALA A 106 -11.16 -4.54 3.63
C ALA A 106 -9.78 -5.22 3.76
N SER A 107 -9.29 -5.82 2.67
CA SER A 107 -7.95 -6.40 2.65
C SER A 107 -6.90 -5.29 2.62
N TRP A 108 -5.74 -5.52 3.24
CA TRP A 108 -4.62 -4.57 3.22
C TRP A 108 -4.17 -4.21 1.79
N LEU A 109 -4.31 -5.14 0.83
CA LEU A 109 -4.06 -4.89 -0.59
C LEU A 109 -5.03 -3.86 -1.16
N TYR A 110 -6.33 -3.97 -0.82
CA TYR A 110 -7.35 -3.02 -1.26
C TYR A 110 -7.11 -1.62 -0.68
N LEU A 111 -6.81 -1.54 0.63
CA LEU A 111 -6.50 -0.27 1.26
C LEU A 111 -5.24 0.38 0.68
N SER A 112 -4.21 -0.41 0.38
CA SER A 112 -2.99 0.07 -0.27
C SER A 112 -3.26 0.60 -1.68
N ARG A 113 -4.15 -0.06 -2.44
CA ARG A 113 -4.62 0.45 -3.74
C ARG A 113 -5.32 1.80 -3.62
N LEU A 114 -6.24 1.96 -2.65
CA LEU A 114 -6.94 3.23 -2.46
C LEU A 114 -5.98 4.36 -2.05
N ALA A 115 -4.99 4.06 -1.21
CA ALA A 115 -3.97 5.03 -0.82
C ALA A 115 -3.15 5.51 -2.03
N ALA A 116 -2.68 4.58 -2.88
CA ALA A 116 -1.95 4.90 -4.10
C ALA A 116 -2.80 5.73 -5.09
N ALA A 117 -4.06 5.35 -5.29
CA ALA A 117 -4.96 6.09 -6.18
C ALA A 117 -5.21 7.53 -5.69
N LYS A 118 -5.40 7.71 -4.37
CA LYS A 118 -5.56 9.03 -3.75
C LYS A 118 -4.30 9.88 -3.90
N GLU A 119 -3.12 9.29 -3.65
CA GLU A 119 -1.84 9.98 -3.80
C GLU A 119 -1.61 10.43 -5.24
N PHE A 120 -1.80 9.54 -6.22
CA PHE A 120 -1.62 9.89 -7.63
C PHE A 120 -2.58 10.99 -8.09
N ALA A 121 -3.83 10.97 -7.62
CA ALA A 121 -4.81 12.02 -7.94
C ALA A 121 -4.37 13.40 -7.41
N PHE A 122 -3.85 13.47 -6.18
CA PHE A 122 -3.29 14.72 -5.64
C PHE A 122 -2.04 15.16 -6.38
N LEU A 123 -1.12 14.22 -6.67
CA LEU A 123 0.10 14.53 -7.38
C LEU A 123 -0.20 15.14 -8.75
N LYS A 124 -1.18 14.58 -9.46
CA LYS A 124 -1.69 15.13 -10.73
C LYS A 124 -2.29 16.52 -10.55
N ALA A 125 -3.22 16.69 -9.61
CA ALA A 125 -3.86 17.98 -9.38
C ALA A 125 -2.88 19.10 -8.98
N LEU A 126 -1.83 18.78 -8.22
CA LEU A 126 -0.78 19.72 -7.83
C LEU A 126 0.15 20.03 -9.01
N SER A 127 0.55 19.01 -9.76
CA SER A 127 1.39 19.17 -10.97
C SER A 127 0.68 20.03 -12.02
N ASP A 128 -0.61 19.80 -12.26
CA ASP A 128 -1.40 20.56 -13.24
C ASP A 128 -1.55 22.05 -12.86
N ARG A 129 -1.38 22.37 -11.56
CA ARG A 129 -1.40 23.75 -11.03
C ARG A 129 -0.01 24.39 -10.93
N GLY A 130 1.04 23.70 -11.39
CA GLY A 130 2.41 24.22 -11.38
C GLY A 130 3.10 24.21 -10.00
N PHE A 131 2.57 23.45 -9.03
CA PHE A 131 3.28 23.27 -7.76
C PHE A 131 4.58 22.45 -7.98
N PRO A 132 5.64 22.71 -7.21
CA PRO A 132 6.91 21.99 -7.32
C PRO A 132 6.81 20.59 -6.70
N VAL A 133 6.12 19.68 -7.39
CA VAL A 133 5.92 18.29 -6.99
C VAL A 133 6.57 17.34 -8.02
N PRO A 134 6.88 16.08 -7.63
CA PRO A 134 7.36 15.08 -8.58
C PRO A 134 6.39 14.91 -9.76
N ARG A 135 6.92 14.81 -10.98
CA ARG A 135 6.09 14.62 -12.19
C ARG A 135 5.29 13.31 -12.07
N PRO A 136 3.95 13.34 -12.07
CA PRO A 136 3.14 12.12 -12.07
C PRO A 136 3.28 11.40 -13.41
N VAL A 137 3.58 10.09 -13.39
CA VAL A 137 3.73 9.29 -14.62
C VAL A 137 2.56 8.33 -14.80
N ASP A 138 2.39 7.37 -13.90
CA ASP A 138 1.25 6.43 -13.91
C ASP A 138 1.04 5.84 -12.50
N ALA A 139 -0.09 5.19 -12.29
CA ALA A 139 -0.34 4.38 -11.10
C ALA A 139 -1.04 3.07 -11.47
N CYS A 140 -0.63 1.98 -10.84
CA CYS A 140 -1.27 0.70 -10.98
C CYS A 140 -1.37 0.00 -9.64
N ARG A 141 -2.60 -0.40 -9.26
CA ARG A 141 -2.87 -1.05 -7.96
C ARG A 141 -2.37 -0.17 -6.82
N HIS A 142 -1.37 -0.62 -6.07
CA HIS A 142 -0.74 0.04 -4.93
C HIS A 142 0.62 0.66 -5.28
N LEU A 143 1.00 0.70 -6.55
CA LEU A 143 2.25 1.28 -7.04
C LEU A 143 1.97 2.61 -7.74
N VAL A 144 2.66 3.66 -7.32
CA VAL A 144 2.70 4.97 -7.99
C VAL A 144 4.06 5.17 -8.63
N VAL A 145 4.06 5.58 -9.89
CA VAL A 145 5.25 5.92 -10.68
C VAL A 145 5.28 7.43 -10.85
N MET A 146 6.39 8.04 -10.47
CA MET A 146 6.62 9.48 -10.56
C MET A 146 8.06 9.77 -11.01
N GLY A 147 8.35 10.98 -11.46
CA GLY A 147 9.71 11.41 -11.78
C GLY A 147 10.61 11.35 -10.55
N LEU A 148 11.87 10.94 -10.73
CA LEU A 148 12.87 11.01 -9.68
C LEU A 148 13.26 12.48 -9.45
N VAL A 149 13.22 12.93 -8.19
CA VAL A 149 13.70 14.25 -7.80
C VAL A 149 15.09 14.08 -7.20
N ASP A 150 16.10 14.61 -7.87
CA ASP A 150 17.45 14.67 -7.33
C ASP A 150 17.55 15.84 -6.34
N GLY A 151 17.67 15.52 -5.06
CA GLY A 151 17.70 16.52 -4.01
C GLY A 151 17.96 15.90 -2.64
N LYS A 152 18.38 16.76 -1.71
CA LYS A 152 18.56 16.39 -0.30
C LYS A 152 17.30 16.74 0.50
N THR A 153 16.92 15.86 1.40
CA THR A 153 15.88 16.16 2.39
C THR A 153 16.36 17.26 3.33
N LEU A 154 15.46 18.16 3.74
CA LEU A 154 15.81 19.29 4.60
C LEU A 154 16.45 18.89 5.94
N CYS A 155 16.14 17.71 6.49
CA CYS A 155 16.78 17.19 7.72
C CYS A 155 18.26 16.80 7.56
N HIS A 156 18.77 16.70 6.34
CA HIS A 156 20.17 16.44 6.02
C HIS A 156 20.87 17.69 5.44
N VAL A 157 20.33 18.88 5.73
CA VAL A 157 20.92 20.17 5.34
C VAL A 157 21.51 20.81 6.59
N ASP A 158 22.85 20.86 6.67
CA ASP A 158 23.56 21.40 7.83
C ASP A 158 23.60 22.93 7.85
N HIS A 159 23.65 23.56 6.67
CA HIS A 159 23.75 25.00 6.51
C HIS A 159 22.84 25.50 5.39
N LEU A 160 22.06 26.54 5.68
CA LEU A 160 21.24 27.27 4.73
C LEU A 160 21.86 28.64 4.50
N GLN A 161 22.12 28.99 3.24
CA GLN A 161 22.68 30.30 2.90
C GLN A 161 21.72 31.44 3.26
N ASP A 162 20.42 31.23 3.02
CA ASP A 162 19.37 32.20 3.33
C ASP A 162 18.12 31.50 3.90
N PRO A 163 18.01 31.41 5.24
CA PRO A 163 16.84 30.83 5.89
C PRO A 163 15.56 31.67 5.71
N GLY A 164 15.67 32.99 5.58
CA GLY A 164 14.52 33.90 5.50
C GLY A 164 13.74 33.70 4.21
N THR A 165 14.45 33.73 3.08
CA THR A 165 13.85 33.48 1.76
C THR A 165 13.25 32.08 1.66
N LEU A 166 13.90 31.06 2.24
CA LEU A 166 13.35 29.71 2.26
C LEU A 166 12.07 29.63 3.10
N TYR A 167 12.04 30.28 4.27
CA TYR A 167 10.87 30.32 5.13
C TYR A 167 9.67 30.96 4.41
N ASP A 168 9.88 32.12 3.78
CA ASP A 168 8.83 32.80 3.03
C ASP A 168 8.28 31.94 1.89
N ARG A 169 9.15 31.19 1.21
CA ARG A 169 8.76 30.27 0.14
C ARG A 169 7.95 29.05 0.64
N LEU A 170 8.18 28.60 1.87
CA LEU A 170 7.47 27.45 2.48
C LEU A 170 6.18 27.86 3.22
N SER A 171 5.98 29.15 3.47
CA SER A 171 4.86 29.69 4.25
C SER A 171 3.58 29.96 3.43
N LEU A 172 3.64 29.74 2.11
CA LEU A 172 2.55 29.92 1.15
C LEU A 172 1.81 28.60 0.89
#